data_AF-A0A536AEE9-F1
#
_entry.id   AF-A0A536AEE9-F1
#
_cell.length_a   1.000
_cell.length_b   1.000
_cell.length_c   1.000
_cell.angle_alpha   90.00
_cell.angle_beta   90.00
_cell.angle_gamma   90.00
#
_symmetry.space_group_name_H-M   'P 1'
#
loop_
_entity.id
_entity.type
_entity.pdbx_description
1 polymer ?
#
loop_
_entity_poly.entity_id
_entity_poly.type
_entity_poly.pdbx_seq_one_letter_code
_entity_poly.pdbx_strand_id
1 'polypeptide(L)'
;SGLGRGYTVNVPLEPFTEDDSYNEAMNALLHPLVTFFAPDVIVSVHGCDTHAWDPLTHLKLTLRGIQKQMKMAHQLAHTYCQGRWVALGGGGYDLYRVVPRAWSMLWVEMSDQTLPKELPAEWITRWRPEWLAVREKEEAAQEVMGKASAAEDFPTTFMDRLEDFPAQPRRWHINKANHLTVALVRHLLVPSSVRHAFPTVQYRSPMTGLFDLLHLRGTATPSRIKGIETKAGEVLLRDFCPPSFVERLRPDDGLRTFARLPEREHMLLLGISKSPDCALALAYTHSGEIIGEVTLARGDSFWDGIENVYEVAIEVSSNWRGMGIARRLLAFALELDALEDMILFAIGLSWHWDYEGLGVTVHRYRQIIIDLFATQGFVEYPTTEPNVSMEPGNVLLARIGSRVDQRVASQFHSRLLSTPNLAHV
;
A
#
# COMPACT_ATOMS: atom_id res chain seq x y z
N SER A 1 15.40 18.22 -5.34
CA SER A 1 14.86 17.29 -4.32
C SER A 1 16.03 16.56 -3.66
N GLY A 2 15.90 16.12 -2.40
CA GLY A 2 16.95 15.39 -1.67
C GLY A 2 16.59 13.91 -1.43
N LEU A 3 17.51 13.16 -0.80
CA LEU A 3 17.39 11.71 -0.56
C LEU A 3 16.16 11.26 0.25
N GLY A 4 15.48 12.18 0.96
CA GLY A 4 14.27 11.87 1.75
C GLY A 4 12.96 11.82 0.95
N ARG A 5 12.97 12.10 -0.35
CA ARG A 5 11.74 12.05 -1.17
C ARG A 5 11.20 10.62 -1.28
N GLY A 6 9.90 10.45 -1.06
CA GLY A 6 9.24 9.13 -1.09
C GLY A 6 9.40 8.34 0.22
N TYR A 7 10.15 8.85 1.19
CA TYR A 7 10.41 8.19 2.49
C TYR A 7 9.62 8.78 3.66
N THR A 8 8.86 9.85 3.42
CA THR A 8 7.94 10.43 4.41
C THR A 8 6.52 10.27 3.91
N VAL A 9 5.74 9.46 4.62
CA VAL A 9 4.32 9.22 4.32
C VAL A 9 3.49 9.97 5.36
N ASN A 10 2.61 10.86 4.90
CA ASN A 10 1.64 11.54 5.75
C ASN A 10 0.23 11.16 5.29
N VAL A 11 -0.63 10.80 6.24
CA VAL A 11 -2.01 10.37 5.98
C VAL A 11 -2.95 11.33 6.71
N PRO A 12 -3.43 12.39 6.04
CA PRO A 12 -4.44 13.24 6.65
C PRO A 12 -5.73 12.44 6.83
N LEU A 13 -6.33 12.51 8.02
CA LEU A 13 -7.59 11.87 8.33
C LEU A 13 -8.61 12.92 8.75
N GLU A 14 -9.87 12.68 8.41
CA GLU A 14 -10.97 13.53 8.80
C GLU A 14 -11.14 13.59 10.32
N PRO A 15 -11.48 14.75 10.88
CA PRO A 15 -11.91 14.85 12.27
C PRO A 15 -13.04 13.86 12.56
N PHE A 16 -13.02 13.31 13.77
CA PHE A 16 -13.97 12.33 14.30
C PHE A 16 -13.93 10.96 13.62
N THR A 17 -12.82 10.62 12.96
CA THR A 17 -12.55 9.25 12.49
C THR A 17 -12.63 8.26 13.66
N GLU A 18 -13.40 7.19 13.45
CA GLU A 18 -13.62 6.10 14.42
C GLU A 18 -12.69 4.90 14.13
N ASP A 19 -12.65 3.95 15.07
CA ASP A 19 -11.78 2.76 15.04
C ASP A 19 -11.64 2.08 13.68
N ASP A 20 -12.75 1.74 13.02
CA ASP A 20 -12.71 0.88 11.84
C ASP A 20 -12.12 1.63 10.64
N SER A 21 -12.47 2.90 10.44
CA SER A 21 -11.89 3.72 9.37
C SER A 21 -10.41 4.02 9.60
N TYR A 22 -9.99 4.26 10.84
CA TYR A 22 -8.58 4.45 11.18
C TYR A 22 -7.76 3.18 10.91
N ASN A 23 -8.24 2.02 11.39
CA ASN A 23 -7.53 0.75 11.22
C ASN A 23 -7.50 0.31 9.76
N GLU A 24 -8.56 0.55 8.98
CA GLU A 24 -8.58 0.29 7.54
C GLU A 24 -7.54 1.14 6.81
N ALA A 25 -7.47 2.44 7.12
CA ALA A 25 -6.47 3.34 6.56
C ALA A 25 -5.03 2.86 6.84
N MET A 26 -4.76 2.45 8.08
CA MET A 26 -3.44 1.95 8.45
C MET A 26 -3.11 0.60 7.78
N ASN A 27 -4.03 -0.36 7.79
CA ASN A 27 -3.82 -1.67 7.15
C ASN A 27 -3.56 -1.55 5.66
N ALA A 28 -4.27 -0.64 4.98
CA ALA A 28 -4.11 -0.39 3.55
C ALA A 28 -2.75 0.20 3.18
N LEU A 29 -2.01 0.78 4.13
CA LEU A 29 -0.75 1.50 3.87
C LEU A 29 0.46 0.82 4.51
N LEU A 30 0.39 0.36 5.75
CA LEU A 30 1.58 -0.06 6.48
C LEU A 30 2.24 -1.32 5.92
N HIS A 31 1.47 -2.37 5.60
CA HIS A 31 2.05 -3.59 5.01
C HIS A 31 2.84 -3.34 3.72
N PRO A 32 2.28 -2.67 2.69
CA PRO A 32 3.03 -2.39 1.47
C PRO A 32 4.18 -1.43 1.71
N LEU A 33 4.02 -0.39 2.55
CA LEU A 33 5.10 0.56 2.85
C LEU A 33 6.27 -0.09 3.58
N VAL A 34 6.00 -0.94 4.58
CA VAL A 34 7.05 -1.68 5.31
C VAL A 34 7.72 -2.70 4.40
N THR A 35 6.96 -3.33 3.48
CA THR A 35 7.53 -4.24 2.49
C THR A 35 8.50 -3.51 1.57
N PHE A 36 8.07 -2.38 1.01
CA PHE A 36 8.89 -1.55 0.12
C PHE A 36 10.10 -0.93 0.82
N PHE A 37 9.89 -0.31 1.99
CA PHE A 37 10.95 0.37 2.75
C PHE A 37 12.03 -0.58 3.25
N ALA A 38 11.65 -1.85 3.49
CA ALA A 38 12.50 -2.89 3.99
C ALA A 38 13.25 -2.58 5.30
N PRO A 39 12.55 -2.25 6.41
CA PRO A 39 13.22 -1.90 7.66
C PRO A 39 13.87 -3.11 8.34
N ASP A 40 14.95 -2.84 9.07
CA ASP A 40 15.58 -3.78 10.02
C ASP A 40 15.00 -3.69 11.42
N VAL A 41 14.40 -2.56 11.78
CA VAL A 41 13.78 -2.25 13.07
C VAL A 41 12.55 -1.37 12.87
N ILE A 42 11.49 -1.63 13.63
CA ILE A 42 10.34 -0.73 13.71
C ILE A 42 10.42 0.08 15.01
N VAL A 43 10.32 1.40 14.87
CA VAL A 43 10.12 2.32 15.98
C VAL A 43 8.72 2.90 15.85
N SER A 44 7.86 2.70 16.86
CA SER A 44 6.49 3.21 16.87
C SER A 44 6.23 4.12 18.06
N VAL A 45 5.45 5.18 17.83
CA VAL A 45 5.04 6.17 18.85
C VAL A 45 3.56 5.94 19.15
N HIS A 46 3.23 5.52 20.35
CA HIS A 46 1.87 5.17 20.77
C HIS A 46 1.22 6.31 21.57
N GLY A 47 0.94 7.41 20.85
CA GLY A 47 0.10 8.49 21.37
C GLY A 47 -1.31 8.00 21.68
N CYS A 48 -1.81 8.34 22.87
CA CYS A 48 -3.17 8.05 23.33
C CYS A 48 -4.14 9.21 23.06
N ASP A 49 -3.65 10.32 22.54
CA ASP A 49 -4.44 11.52 22.24
C ASP A 49 -5.41 11.35 21.07
N THR A 50 -5.31 10.25 20.33
CA THR A 50 -6.32 9.80 19.35
C THR A 50 -7.64 9.29 19.97
N HIS A 51 -7.66 9.04 21.28
CA HIS A 51 -8.83 8.52 21.98
C HIS A 51 -9.96 9.56 22.04
N ALA A 52 -11.22 9.12 21.97
CA ALA A 52 -12.39 10.01 21.92
C ALA A 52 -12.61 10.87 23.19
N TRP A 53 -11.98 10.50 24.30
CA TRP A 53 -11.98 11.28 25.55
C TRP A 53 -10.78 12.23 25.68
N ASP A 54 -9.85 12.23 24.72
CA ASP A 54 -8.74 13.16 24.76
C ASP A 54 -9.25 14.61 24.60
N PRO A 55 -8.82 15.55 25.46
CA PRO A 55 -9.33 16.92 25.42
C PRO A 55 -8.72 17.78 24.31
N LEU A 56 -7.63 17.36 23.65
CA LEU A 56 -6.88 18.21 22.71
C LEU A 56 -7.10 17.86 21.24
N THR A 57 -7.44 16.61 20.92
CA THR A 57 -7.64 16.20 19.52
C THR A 57 -9.10 15.92 19.19
N HIS A 58 -9.38 15.60 17.93
CA HIS A 58 -10.74 15.39 17.42
C HIS A 58 -10.96 14.00 16.85
N LEU A 59 -10.03 13.05 17.01
CA LEU A 59 -10.29 11.67 16.64
C LEU A 59 -11.23 11.00 17.65
N LYS A 60 -11.94 9.95 17.23
CA LYS A 60 -12.90 9.22 18.07
C LYS A 60 -12.53 7.75 18.19
N LEU A 61 -11.27 7.46 18.51
CA LEU A 61 -10.85 6.09 18.74
C LEU A 61 -11.23 5.63 20.14
N THR A 62 -11.47 4.33 20.29
CA THR A 62 -11.59 3.65 21.57
C THR A 62 -10.33 2.85 21.84
N LEU A 63 -10.17 2.32 23.06
CA LEU A 63 -9.10 1.39 23.41
C LEU A 63 -9.13 0.11 22.56
N ARG A 64 -10.28 -0.27 21.99
CA ARG A 64 -10.35 -1.35 20.98
C ARG A 64 -9.60 -0.99 19.71
N GLY A 65 -9.79 0.23 19.20
CA GLY A 65 -9.09 0.74 18.03
C GLY A 65 -7.59 0.89 18.29
N ILE A 66 -7.23 1.47 19.43
CA ILE A 66 -5.84 1.67 19.84
C ILE A 66 -5.12 0.33 20.03
N GLN A 67 -5.77 -0.68 20.63
CA GLN A 67 -5.18 -2.02 20.78
C GLN A 67 -4.87 -2.69 19.44
N LYS A 68 -5.75 -2.53 18.44
CA LYS A 68 -5.51 -3.06 17.09
C LYS A 68 -4.23 -2.48 16.48
N GLN A 69 -3.93 -1.21 16.75
CA GLN A 69 -2.69 -0.57 16.28
C GLN A 69 -1.44 -1.17 16.95
N MET A 70 -1.51 -1.45 18.25
CA MET A 70 -0.42 -2.10 18.99
C MET A 70 -0.13 -3.49 18.41
N LYS A 71 -1.18 -4.29 18.18
CA LYS A 71 -1.10 -5.62 17.55
C LYS A 71 -0.53 -5.58 16.15
N MET A 72 -0.92 -4.58 15.36
CA MET A 72 -0.39 -4.39 14.02
C MET A 72 1.10 -4.03 14.05
N ALA A 73 1.55 -3.14 14.95
CA ALA A 73 2.97 -2.82 15.11
C ALA A 73 3.79 -4.05 15.53
N HIS A 74 3.28 -4.83 16.49
CA HIS A 74 3.86 -6.12 16.89
C HIS A 74 4.00 -7.05 15.68
N GLN A 75 2.89 -7.30 14.95
CA GLN A 75 2.88 -8.19 13.79
C GLN A 75 3.87 -7.74 12.71
N LEU A 76 3.92 -6.46 12.37
CA LEU A 76 4.84 -5.92 11.38
C LEU A 76 6.30 -6.10 11.81
N ALA A 77 6.62 -5.88 13.09
CA ALA A 77 7.99 -6.04 13.57
C ALA A 77 8.44 -7.49 13.57
N HIS A 78 7.57 -8.42 13.96
CA HIS A 78 7.87 -9.86 13.94
C HIS A 78 7.98 -10.40 12.51
N THR A 79 7.14 -9.91 11.61
CA THR A 79 7.13 -10.34 10.20
C THR A 79 8.34 -9.81 9.43
N TYR A 80 8.68 -8.53 9.59
CA TYR A 80 9.64 -7.85 8.70
C TYR A 80 10.97 -7.48 9.37
N CYS A 81 11.05 -7.50 10.70
CA CYS A 81 12.21 -7.03 11.47
C CYS A 81 12.73 -8.07 12.47
N GLN A 82 12.36 -9.35 12.33
CA GLN A 82 12.78 -10.43 13.24
C GLN A 82 12.45 -10.12 14.71
N GLY A 83 11.32 -9.45 14.95
CA GLY A 83 10.87 -9.05 16.29
C GLY A 83 11.57 -7.80 16.86
N ARG A 84 12.46 -7.13 16.10
CA ARG A 84 13.10 -5.89 16.55
C ARG A 84 12.10 -4.73 16.52
N TRP A 85 11.54 -4.44 17.69
CA TRP A 85 10.54 -3.40 17.91
C TRP A 85 10.92 -2.51 19.10
N VAL A 86 10.91 -1.19 18.87
CA VAL A 86 10.99 -0.18 19.92
C VAL A 86 9.67 0.58 19.97
N ALA A 87 8.90 0.40 21.05
CA ALA A 87 7.67 1.14 21.27
C ALA A 87 7.91 2.32 22.23
N LEU A 88 7.49 3.51 21.83
CA LEU A 88 7.53 4.72 22.62
C LEU A 88 6.10 5.13 23.01
N GLY A 89 5.99 5.95 24.06
CA GLY A 89 4.74 6.65 24.38
C GLY A 89 4.42 7.73 23.35
N GLY A 90 3.86 8.85 23.78
CA GLY A 90 3.50 9.97 22.90
C GLY A 90 2.57 10.95 23.61
N GLY A 91 1.81 11.73 22.84
CA GLY A 91 0.74 12.57 23.38
C GLY A 91 -0.39 11.74 24.01
N GLY A 92 -1.20 12.36 24.86
CA GLY A 92 -2.28 11.70 25.58
C GLY A 92 -2.58 12.48 26.86
N TYR A 93 -3.76 13.09 26.92
CA TYR A 93 -4.03 14.14 27.89
C TYR A 93 -5.22 13.82 28.81
N ASP A 94 -5.96 12.73 28.55
CA ASP A 94 -6.78 12.08 29.59
C ASP A 94 -5.89 11.15 30.43
N LEU A 95 -5.28 11.75 31.46
CA LEU A 95 -4.22 11.16 32.28
C LEU A 95 -4.68 10.02 33.19
N TYR A 96 -5.98 9.94 33.48
CA TYR A 96 -6.51 8.98 34.44
C TYR A 96 -7.25 7.86 33.75
N ARG A 97 -8.10 8.19 32.78
CA ARG A 97 -8.97 7.21 32.16
C ARG A 97 -8.34 6.61 30.92
N VAL A 98 -7.48 7.28 30.16
CA VAL A 98 -7.01 6.71 28.89
C VAL A 98 -5.56 6.24 28.98
N VAL A 99 -4.63 7.15 29.26
CA VAL A 99 -3.19 6.91 29.14
C VAL A 99 -2.72 5.67 29.93
N PRO A 100 -3.10 5.48 31.21
CA PRO A 100 -2.64 4.33 31.99
C PRO A 100 -3.15 3.00 31.43
N ARG A 101 -4.40 2.96 30.92
CA ARG A 101 -4.98 1.75 30.32
C ARG A 101 -4.28 1.43 29.00
N ALA A 102 -4.14 2.40 28.10
CA ALA A 102 -3.53 2.22 26.79
C ALA A 102 -2.06 1.79 26.88
N TRP A 103 -1.22 2.46 27.67
CA TRP A 103 0.20 2.08 27.77
C TRP A 103 0.43 0.77 28.54
N SER A 104 -0.46 0.42 29.48
CA SER A 104 -0.45 -0.92 30.07
C SER A 104 -0.80 -1.99 29.02
N MET A 105 -1.76 -1.72 28.13
CA MET A 105 -2.10 -2.64 27.03
C MET A 105 -0.94 -2.81 26.04
N LEU A 106 -0.20 -1.73 25.74
CA LEU A 106 1.02 -1.81 24.94
C LEU A 106 2.06 -2.71 25.59
N TRP A 107 2.30 -2.54 26.90
CA TRP A 107 3.23 -3.38 27.64
C TRP A 107 2.80 -4.86 27.63
N VAL A 108 1.51 -5.13 27.84
CA VAL A 108 0.94 -6.48 27.76
C VAL A 108 1.19 -7.11 26.39
N GLU A 109 0.94 -6.37 25.31
CA GLU A 109 1.18 -6.83 23.94
C GLU A 109 2.67 -7.09 23.66
N MET A 110 3.57 -6.21 24.12
CA MET A 110 5.02 -6.37 23.95
C MET A 110 5.62 -7.53 24.74
N SER A 111 4.98 -7.91 25.84
CA SER A 111 5.46 -8.96 26.75
C SER A 111 4.71 -10.28 26.60
N ASP A 112 3.91 -10.42 25.54
CA ASP A 112 3.09 -11.60 25.25
C ASP A 112 2.19 -12.04 26.42
N GLN A 113 1.70 -11.07 27.20
CA GLN A 113 0.82 -11.32 28.33
C GLN A 113 -0.65 -11.27 27.93
N THR A 114 -1.50 -11.89 28.75
CA THR A 114 -2.96 -11.76 28.58
C THR A 114 -3.45 -10.50 29.28
N LEU A 115 -4.23 -9.69 28.57
CA LEU A 115 -4.85 -8.50 29.14
C LEU A 115 -5.91 -8.88 30.19
N PRO A 116 -5.78 -8.44 31.45
CA PRO A 116 -6.84 -8.63 32.43
C PRO A 116 -8.11 -7.89 32.02
N LYS A 117 -9.28 -8.39 32.44
CA LYS A 117 -10.55 -7.70 32.19
C LYS A 117 -10.68 -6.43 33.04
N GLU A 118 -10.44 -6.58 34.33
CA GLU A 118 -10.61 -5.54 35.35
C GLU A 118 -9.27 -4.84 35.63
N LEU A 119 -9.33 -3.57 36.01
CA LEU A 119 -8.18 -2.83 36.51
C LEU A 119 -7.83 -3.28 37.93
N PRO A 120 -6.54 -3.19 38.34
CA PRO A 120 -6.15 -3.50 39.71
C PRO A 120 -6.90 -2.63 40.73
N ALA A 121 -7.48 -3.27 41.75
CA ALA A 121 -8.24 -2.57 42.80
C ALA A 121 -7.40 -1.48 43.49
N GLU A 122 -6.13 -1.76 43.77
CA GLU A 122 -5.19 -0.80 44.38
C GLU A 122 -4.98 0.45 43.51
N TRP A 123 -4.94 0.29 42.19
CA TRP A 123 -4.81 1.41 41.26
C TRP A 123 -6.08 2.27 41.27
N ILE A 124 -7.26 1.64 41.26
CA ILE A 124 -8.55 2.34 41.36
C ILE A 124 -8.65 3.14 42.66
N THR A 125 -8.34 2.51 43.80
CA THR A 125 -8.39 3.15 45.12
C THR A 125 -7.46 4.35 45.21
N ARG A 126 -6.27 4.25 44.58
CA ARG A 126 -5.28 5.32 44.57
C ARG A 126 -5.69 6.52 43.72
N TRP A 127 -6.18 6.29 42.50
CA TRP A 127 -6.30 7.35 41.49
C TRP A 127 -7.71 7.90 41.30
N ARG A 128 -8.76 7.17 41.70
CA ARG A 128 -10.14 7.66 41.62
C ARG A 128 -10.35 8.99 42.38
N PRO A 129 -9.83 9.19 43.61
CA PRO A 129 -10.00 10.46 44.32
C PRO A 129 -9.33 11.64 43.60
N GLU A 130 -8.13 11.43 43.05
CA GLU A 130 -7.39 12.46 42.30
C GLU A 130 -8.14 12.86 41.02
N TRP A 131 -8.67 11.87 40.29
CA TRP A 131 -9.49 12.14 39.11
C TRP A 131 -10.77 12.91 39.45
N LEU A 132 -11.46 12.55 40.53
CA LEU A 132 -12.64 13.30 41.00
C LEU A 132 -12.30 14.75 41.33
N ALA A 133 -11.19 14.99 42.02
CA ALA A 133 -10.75 16.34 42.38
C ALA A 133 -10.38 17.20 41.15
N VAL A 134 -9.84 16.60 40.08
CA VAL A 134 -9.61 17.30 38.80
C VAL A 134 -10.94 17.62 38.14
N ARG A 135 -11.87 16.65 38.09
CA ARG A 135 -13.19 16.84 37.50
C ARG A 135 -14.01 17.93 38.18
N GLU A 136 -14.05 17.96 39.51
CA GLU A 136 -14.78 19.01 40.25
C GLU A 136 -14.30 20.41 39.86
N LYS A 137 -13.00 20.59 39.60
CA LYS A 137 -12.44 21.87 39.14
C LYS A 137 -12.85 22.20 37.70
N GLU A 138 -12.86 21.19 36.82
CA GLU A 138 -13.27 21.36 35.43
C GLU A 138 -14.77 21.67 35.33
N GLU A 139 -15.60 20.99 36.11
CA GLU A 139 -17.05 21.22 36.18
C GLU A 139 -17.36 22.63 36.69
N ALA A 140 -16.72 23.05 37.78
CA ALA A 140 -16.84 24.42 38.27
C ALA A 140 -16.46 25.47 37.19
N ALA A 141 -15.42 25.19 36.39
CA ALA A 141 -15.03 26.06 35.28
C ALA A 141 -16.05 26.05 34.13
N GLN A 142 -16.64 24.88 33.82
CA GLN A 142 -17.66 24.73 32.77
C GLN A 142 -18.99 25.39 33.16
N GLU A 143 -19.39 25.28 34.43
CA GLU A 143 -20.58 25.95 34.97
C GLU A 143 -20.47 27.47 34.86
N VAL A 144 -19.30 28.04 35.20
CA VAL A 144 -19.01 29.46 34.99
C VAL A 144 -19.16 29.87 33.51
N MET A 145 -18.87 28.95 32.59
CA MET A 145 -19.02 29.16 31.15
C MET A 145 -20.39 28.73 30.58
N GLY A 146 -21.36 28.37 31.42
CA GLY A 146 -22.72 28.01 31.01
C GLY A 146 -22.84 26.69 30.24
N LYS A 147 -21.86 25.78 30.37
CA LYS A 147 -21.89 24.44 29.75
C LYS A 147 -22.34 23.39 30.75
N ALA A 148 -23.20 22.47 30.31
CA ALA A 148 -23.60 21.32 31.12
C ALA A 148 -22.49 20.26 31.14
N SER A 149 -22.14 19.77 32.33
CA SER A 149 -21.24 18.62 32.51
C SER A 149 -21.99 17.30 32.26
N ALA A 150 -21.36 16.36 31.57
CA ALA A 150 -21.88 15.01 31.42
C ALA A 150 -21.49 14.15 32.64
N ALA A 151 -22.37 13.25 33.05
CA ALA A 151 -22.02 12.20 34.00
C ALA A 151 -21.01 11.26 33.32
N GLU A 152 -19.82 11.12 33.90
CA GLU A 152 -18.80 10.19 33.40
C GLU A 152 -18.28 9.39 34.58
N ASP A 153 -18.01 8.11 34.38
CA ASP A 153 -17.53 7.22 35.43
C ASP A 153 -16.02 7.01 35.35
N PHE A 154 -15.40 6.81 36.51
CA PHE A 154 -14.02 6.32 36.56
C PHE A 154 -13.97 4.86 36.07
N PRO A 155 -13.10 4.51 35.11
CA PRO A 155 -13.07 3.18 34.53
C PRO A 155 -12.67 2.14 35.57
N THR A 156 -13.26 0.96 35.44
CA THR A 156 -12.97 -0.22 36.27
C THR A 156 -12.43 -1.39 35.44
N THR A 157 -12.56 -1.32 34.11
CA THR A 157 -12.08 -2.30 33.14
C THR A 157 -10.99 -1.70 32.26
N PHE A 158 -10.14 -2.57 31.70
CA PHE A 158 -9.17 -2.15 30.68
C PHE A 158 -9.86 -1.67 29.41
N MET A 159 -10.86 -2.41 28.93
CA MET A 159 -11.61 -2.04 27.72
C MET A 159 -12.69 -1.02 28.04
N ASP A 160 -12.96 -0.17 27.07
CA ASP A 160 -14.08 0.77 27.09
C ASP A 160 -15.43 0.06 26.95
N ARG A 161 -16.49 0.70 27.47
CA ARG A 161 -17.87 0.25 27.26
C ARG A 161 -18.39 0.87 25.97
N LEU A 162 -18.94 0.05 25.07
CA LEU A 162 -19.40 0.51 23.76
C LEU A 162 -20.53 1.56 23.85
N GLU A 163 -21.31 1.52 24.92
CA GLU A 163 -22.41 2.47 25.18
C GLU A 163 -21.93 3.92 25.37
N ASP A 164 -20.69 4.12 25.80
CA ASP A 164 -20.09 5.44 26.00
C ASP A 164 -19.68 6.10 24.66
N PHE A 165 -19.68 5.35 23.56
CA PHE A 165 -19.19 5.79 22.24
C PHE A 165 -20.26 5.58 21.16
N PRO A 166 -21.31 6.43 21.13
CA PRO A 166 -22.35 6.34 20.12
C PRO A 166 -21.78 6.63 18.72
N ALA A 167 -22.44 6.05 17.71
CA ALA A 167 -22.00 6.16 16.32
C ALA A 167 -21.91 7.62 15.84
N GLN A 168 -20.81 7.95 15.16
CA GLN A 168 -20.61 9.29 14.61
C GLN A 168 -21.65 9.63 13.51
N PRO A 169 -22.44 10.72 13.61
CA PRO A 169 -23.48 11.04 12.64
C PRO A 169 -22.97 11.22 11.20
N ARG A 170 -21.73 11.71 11.03
CA ARG A 170 -21.07 11.91 9.72
C ARG A 170 -20.23 10.72 9.26
N ARG A 171 -20.33 9.54 9.91
CA ARG A 171 -19.48 8.36 9.66
C ARG A 171 -19.28 8.05 8.19
N TRP A 172 -20.35 8.02 7.39
CA TRP A 172 -20.25 7.69 5.97
C TRP A 172 -19.38 8.68 5.18
N HIS A 173 -19.55 9.99 5.42
CA HIS A 173 -18.78 11.02 4.73
C HIS A 173 -17.30 10.99 5.14
N ILE A 174 -17.05 10.83 6.45
CA ILE A 174 -15.71 10.72 7.04
C ILE A 174 -14.98 9.51 6.44
N ASN A 175 -15.61 8.33 6.47
CA ASN A 175 -15.00 7.11 5.96
C ASN A 175 -14.71 7.22 4.45
N LYS A 176 -15.63 7.78 3.67
CA LYS A 176 -15.42 7.99 2.23
C LYS A 176 -14.25 8.93 1.96
N ALA A 177 -14.15 10.04 2.69
CA ALA A 177 -13.03 10.98 2.55
C ALA A 177 -11.69 10.31 2.91
N ASN A 178 -11.64 9.60 4.03
CA ASN A 178 -10.45 8.85 4.44
C ASN A 178 -10.05 7.79 3.41
N HIS A 179 -11.01 7.04 2.86
CA HIS A 179 -10.75 6.05 1.80
C HIS A 179 -10.14 6.69 0.56
N LEU A 180 -10.65 7.83 0.12
CA LEU A 180 -10.10 8.58 -1.01
C LEU A 180 -8.69 9.07 -0.72
N THR A 181 -8.46 9.63 0.47
CA THR A 181 -7.12 10.06 0.89
C THR A 181 -6.14 8.89 0.91
N VAL A 182 -6.51 7.78 1.52
CA VAL A 182 -5.67 6.56 1.60
C VAL A 182 -5.39 6.02 0.21
N ALA A 183 -6.39 5.97 -0.68
CA ALA A 183 -6.23 5.52 -2.05
C ALA A 183 -5.24 6.41 -2.82
N LEU A 184 -5.33 7.73 -2.66
CA LEU A 184 -4.38 8.69 -3.23
C LEU A 184 -2.97 8.51 -2.64
N VAL A 185 -2.81 8.47 -1.31
CA VAL A 185 -1.51 8.24 -0.67
C VAL A 185 -0.88 6.95 -1.15
N ARG A 186 -1.68 5.87 -1.23
CA ARG A 186 -1.25 4.57 -1.74
C ARG A 186 -0.82 4.65 -3.21
N HIS A 187 -1.60 5.33 -4.05
CA HIS A 187 -1.26 5.55 -5.45
C HIS A 187 0.01 6.37 -5.64
N LEU A 188 0.25 7.34 -4.76
CA LEU A 188 1.41 8.22 -4.82
C LEU A 188 2.71 7.56 -4.34
N LEU A 189 2.65 6.79 -3.27
CA LEU A 189 3.85 6.39 -2.52
C LEU A 189 4.18 4.90 -2.60
N VAL A 190 3.23 4.05 -2.98
CA VAL A 190 3.45 2.61 -3.08
C VAL A 190 3.65 2.23 -4.55
N PRO A 191 4.79 1.62 -4.93
CA PRO A 191 5.00 1.15 -6.30
C PRO A 191 3.91 0.19 -6.76
N SER A 192 3.61 0.22 -8.06
CA SER A 192 2.58 -0.61 -8.70
C SER A 192 2.64 -2.09 -8.28
N SER A 193 3.76 -2.77 -8.52
CA SER A 193 3.97 -4.18 -8.17
C SER A 193 3.65 -4.48 -6.70
N VAL A 194 4.10 -3.62 -5.80
CA VAL A 194 3.79 -3.68 -4.36
C VAL A 194 2.28 -3.49 -4.11
N ARG A 195 1.62 -2.57 -4.80
CA ARG A 195 0.17 -2.39 -4.62
C ARG A 195 -0.62 -3.62 -5.04
N HIS A 196 -0.20 -4.32 -6.07
CA HIS A 196 -0.88 -5.52 -6.56
C HIS A 196 -0.65 -6.75 -5.69
N ALA A 197 0.50 -6.84 -5.02
CA ALA A 197 0.72 -7.87 -4.01
C ALA A 197 -0.11 -7.66 -2.73
N PHE A 198 -0.57 -6.44 -2.46
CA PHE A 198 -1.33 -6.07 -1.24
C PHE A 198 -2.69 -5.41 -1.56
N PRO A 199 -3.61 -6.04 -2.31
CA PRO A 199 -4.84 -5.38 -2.76
C PRO A 199 -5.72 -4.90 -1.59
N THR A 200 -6.30 -3.70 -1.70
CA THR A 200 -7.18 -3.09 -0.66
C THR A 200 -8.64 -3.52 -0.77
N VAL A 201 -9.09 -3.94 -1.94
CA VAL A 201 -10.46 -4.43 -2.17
C VAL A 201 -10.40 -5.67 -3.06
N GLN A 202 -11.02 -6.77 -2.62
CA GLN A 202 -11.33 -7.90 -3.52
C GLN A 202 -12.53 -7.52 -4.39
N TYR A 203 -12.28 -6.83 -5.50
CA TYR A 203 -13.26 -6.77 -6.58
C TYR A 203 -13.19 -8.08 -7.37
N ARG A 204 -14.34 -8.64 -7.76
CA ARG A 204 -14.38 -9.61 -8.86
C ARG A 204 -14.00 -8.86 -10.13
N SER A 205 -12.76 -9.01 -10.57
CA SER A 205 -12.31 -8.46 -11.84
C SER A 205 -13.03 -9.13 -13.01
N PRO A 206 -13.22 -8.43 -14.13
CA PRO A 206 -13.50 -9.06 -15.43
C PRO A 206 -12.43 -10.08 -15.85
N MET A 207 -11.24 -10.10 -15.20
CA MET A 207 -10.23 -11.16 -15.34
C MET A 207 -10.65 -12.51 -14.79
N THR A 208 -11.74 -12.59 -14.01
CA THR A 208 -12.39 -13.85 -13.58
C THR A 208 -13.06 -14.60 -14.76
N GLY A 209 -12.45 -14.51 -15.94
CA GLY A 209 -12.98 -14.91 -17.24
C GLY A 209 -12.08 -14.49 -18.41
N LEU A 210 -11.06 -13.63 -18.21
CA LEU A 210 -10.05 -13.39 -19.24
C LEU A 210 -9.16 -14.63 -19.45
N PHE A 211 -8.83 -15.35 -18.38
CA PHE A 211 -8.22 -16.67 -18.49
C PHE A 211 -9.13 -17.60 -19.32
N ASP A 212 -10.44 -17.65 -19.04
CA ASP A 212 -11.42 -18.44 -19.80
C ASP A 212 -11.61 -17.94 -21.26
N LEU A 213 -11.47 -16.64 -21.53
CA LEU A 213 -11.55 -16.04 -22.87
C LEU A 213 -10.28 -16.30 -23.69
N LEU A 214 -9.09 -16.29 -23.07
CA LEU A 214 -7.85 -16.79 -23.66
C LEU A 214 -7.95 -18.30 -23.99
N HIS A 215 -8.88 -19.03 -23.36
CA HIS A 215 -9.16 -20.46 -23.59
C HIS A 215 -10.20 -20.75 -24.69
N LEU A 216 -10.87 -19.75 -25.28
CA LEU A 216 -11.85 -19.97 -26.36
C LEU A 216 -11.22 -20.40 -27.71
N ARG A 217 -9.89 -20.37 -27.84
CA ARG A 217 -9.15 -20.98 -28.96
C ARG A 217 -8.14 -21.99 -28.39
N GLY A 218 -8.65 -23.18 -28.09
CA GLY A 218 -7.97 -24.20 -27.29
C GLY A 218 -6.51 -24.50 -27.66
N THR A 219 -5.66 -24.56 -26.64
CA THR A 219 -4.67 -25.62 -26.44
C THR A 219 -4.35 -25.69 -24.94
N ALA A 220 -4.22 -26.92 -24.42
CA ALA A 220 -4.03 -27.22 -23.02
C ALA A 220 -2.56 -27.03 -22.60
N THR A 221 -2.17 -25.81 -22.21
CA THR A 221 -1.09 -25.52 -21.25
C THR A 221 -1.16 -24.03 -20.83
N PRO A 222 -1.19 -23.69 -19.52
CA PRO A 222 -1.52 -22.32 -19.07
C PRO A 222 -0.38 -21.29 -19.15
N SER A 223 0.84 -21.71 -19.50
CA SER A 223 2.02 -20.85 -19.56
C SER A 223 2.89 -21.16 -20.77
N ARG A 224 3.24 -20.15 -21.56
CA ARG A 224 4.22 -20.22 -22.64
C ARG A 224 5.63 -20.19 -22.04
N ILE A 225 6.57 -20.85 -22.71
CA ILE A 225 8.00 -20.80 -22.36
C ILE A 225 8.80 -20.50 -23.63
N LYS A 226 9.78 -19.62 -23.53
CA LYS A 226 10.65 -19.23 -24.64
C LYS A 226 12.10 -19.05 -24.17
N GLY A 227 13.03 -19.78 -24.80
CA GLY A 227 14.46 -19.58 -24.59
C GLY A 227 14.97 -18.34 -25.33
N ILE A 228 15.86 -17.58 -24.70
CA ILE A 228 16.60 -16.48 -25.31
C ILE A 228 18.09 -16.67 -25.05
N GLU A 229 18.90 -16.55 -26.09
CA GLU A 229 20.35 -16.52 -25.94
C GLU A 229 20.82 -15.14 -25.52
N THR A 230 21.69 -15.10 -24.52
CA THR A 230 22.35 -13.89 -24.04
C THR A 230 23.87 -14.10 -23.98
N LYS A 231 24.62 -13.02 -23.77
CA LYS A 231 26.08 -13.09 -23.58
C LYS A 231 26.48 -13.87 -22.33
N ALA A 232 25.58 -13.98 -21.34
CA ALA A 232 25.81 -14.71 -20.08
C ALA A 232 25.23 -16.13 -20.09
N GLY A 233 24.72 -16.59 -21.23
CA GLY A 233 24.09 -17.91 -21.38
C GLY A 233 22.61 -17.83 -21.75
N GLU A 234 21.98 -19.00 -21.80
CA GLU A 234 20.55 -19.11 -22.12
C GLU A 234 19.67 -18.73 -20.91
N VAL A 235 18.68 -17.89 -21.19
CA VAL A 235 17.65 -17.44 -20.25
C VAL A 235 16.30 -17.93 -20.75
N LEU A 236 15.45 -18.36 -19.82
CA LEU A 236 14.09 -18.80 -20.10
C LEU A 236 13.11 -17.69 -19.73
N LEU A 237 12.16 -17.42 -20.62
CA LEU A 237 11.02 -16.55 -20.37
C LEU A 237 9.80 -17.44 -20.15
N ARG A 238 9.00 -17.16 -19.11
CA ARG A 238 7.74 -17.84 -18.86
C ARG A 238 6.67 -16.86 -18.41
N ASP A 239 5.47 -16.93 -18.97
CA ASP A 239 4.33 -16.12 -18.57
C ASP A 239 3.37 -16.91 -17.68
N PHE A 240 2.41 -16.22 -17.06
CA PHE A 240 1.42 -16.78 -16.15
C PHE A 240 2.05 -17.72 -15.10
N CYS A 241 3.14 -17.26 -14.48
CA CYS A 241 3.93 -18.06 -13.55
C CYS A 241 3.08 -18.43 -12.32
N PRO A 242 2.78 -19.72 -12.07
CA PRO A 242 1.97 -20.13 -10.93
C PRO A 242 2.76 -20.01 -9.62
N PRO A 243 2.10 -19.86 -8.46
CA PRO A 243 2.78 -19.74 -7.17
C PRO A 243 3.80 -20.85 -6.90
N SER A 244 3.42 -22.11 -7.21
CA SER A 244 4.31 -23.27 -7.01
C SER A 244 5.59 -23.20 -7.84
N PHE A 245 5.57 -22.53 -8.99
CA PHE A 245 6.77 -22.31 -9.80
C PHE A 245 7.64 -21.24 -9.20
N VAL A 246 7.05 -20.10 -8.81
CA VAL A 246 7.77 -18.98 -8.17
C VAL A 246 8.44 -19.44 -6.87
N GLU A 247 7.77 -20.28 -6.07
CA GLU A 247 8.31 -20.84 -4.81
C GLU A 247 9.65 -21.56 -4.96
N ARG A 248 9.93 -22.14 -6.13
CA ARG A 248 11.17 -22.89 -6.40
C ARG A 248 12.31 -22.02 -6.94
N LEU A 249 12.01 -20.79 -7.34
CA LEU A 249 12.99 -19.87 -7.89
C LEU A 249 13.53 -18.94 -6.80
N ARG A 250 14.63 -18.25 -7.10
CA ARG A 250 15.24 -17.25 -6.21
C ARG A 250 15.55 -15.98 -6.98
N PRO A 251 15.14 -14.79 -6.50
CA PRO A 251 15.53 -13.54 -7.15
C PRO A 251 17.03 -13.33 -7.13
N ASP A 252 17.58 -12.85 -8.24
CA ASP A 252 18.96 -12.39 -8.35
C ASP A 252 19.16 -11.12 -7.49
N ASP A 253 20.35 -11.00 -6.90
CA ASP A 253 20.70 -9.90 -5.98
C ASP A 253 20.57 -8.49 -6.61
N GLY A 254 20.54 -8.39 -7.94
CA GLY A 254 20.36 -7.16 -8.69
C GLY A 254 18.90 -6.74 -8.91
N LEU A 255 17.90 -7.54 -8.52
CA LEU A 255 16.49 -7.14 -8.46
C LEU A 255 16.23 -6.43 -7.13
N ARG A 256 16.19 -5.09 -7.16
CA ARG A 256 16.11 -4.26 -5.94
C ARG A 256 15.17 -3.07 -6.06
N THR A 257 14.53 -2.89 -7.22
CA THR A 257 13.73 -1.70 -7.53
C THR A 257 12.44 -1.69 -6.73
N PHE A 258 11.78 -2.85 -6.60
CA PHE A 258 10.50 -2.96 -5.91
C PHE A 258 10.60 -3.57 -4.52
N ALA A 259 11.52 -4.51 -4.29
CA ALA A 259 11.88 -4.95 -2.96
C ALA A 259 13.40 -4.96 -2.81
N ARG A 260 13.92 -4.11 -1.92
CA ARG A 260 15.36 -3.88 -1.70
C ARG A 260 16.18 -5.15 -1.41
N LEU A 261 15.53 -6.23 -0.98
CA LEU A 261 16.13 -7.50 -0.60
C LEU A 261 15.53 -8.64 -1.44
N PRO A 262 16.34 -9.60 -1.94
CA PRO A 262 15.87 -10.71 -2.76
C PRO A 262 14.77 -11.55 -2.12
N GLU A 263 14.82 -11.79 -0.81
CA GLU A 263 13.80 -12.56 -0.10
C GLU A 263 12.44 -11.84 -0.09
N ARG A 264 12.46 -10.50 -0.04
CA ARG A 264 11.25 -9.68 -0.10
C ARG A 264 10.70 -9.59 -1.51
N GLU A 265 11.58 -9.53 -2.51
CA GLU A 265 11.21 -9.59 -3.92
C GLU A 265 10.51 -10.93 -4.22
N HIS A 266 11.02 -12.03 -3.65
CA HIS A 266 10.40 -13.34 -3.77
C HIS A 266 9.00 -13.38 -3.16
N MET A 267 8.82 -12.81 -1.97
CA MET A 267 7.49 -12.70 -1.34
C MET A 267 6.53 -11.83 -2.17
N LEU A 268 7.03 -10.73 -2.75
CA LEU A 268 6.26 -9.85 -3.61
C LEU A 268 5.75 -10.60 -4.84
N LEU A 269 6.66 -11.26 -5.57
CA LEU A 269 6.36 -12.10 -6.72
C LEU A 269 5.37 -13.21 -6.40
N LEU A 270 5.51 -13.85 -5.23
CA LEU A 270 4.56 -14.85 -4.75
C LEU A 270 3.17 -14.25 -4.52
N GLY A 271 3.09 -13.05 -3.95
CA GLY A 271 1.83 -12.32 -3.78
C GLY A 271 1.15 -12.04 -5.12
N ILE A 272 1.90 -11.51 -6.09
CA ILE A 272 1.42 -11.23 -7.45
C ILE A 272 0.93 -12.51 -8.13
N SER A 273 1.68 -13.61 -8.04
CA SER A 273 1.32 -14.89 -8.66
C SER A 273 0.05 -15.54 -8.09
N LYS A 274 -0.35 -15.18 -6.87
CA LYS A 274 -1.59 -15.64 -6.22
C LYS A 274 -2.80 -14.79 -6.58
N SER A 275 -2.58 -13.58 -7.11
CA SER A 275 -3.66 -12.68 -7.47
C SER A 275 -4.31 -13.13 -8.78
N PRO A 276 -5.64 -13.35 -8.81
CA PRO A 276 -6.35 -13.72 -10.04
C PRO A 276 -6.38 -12.57 -11.06
N ASP A 277 -6.07 -11.36 -10.62
CA ASP A 277 -6.15 -10.12 -11.40
C ASP A 277 -4.78 -9.64 -11.89
N CYS A 278 -3.78 -10.50 -11.78
CA CYS A 278 -2.42 -10.23 -12.23
C CYS A 278 -1.93 -11.33 -13.16
N ALA A 279 -1.16 -10.95 -14.16
CA ALA A 279 -0.35 -11.88 -14.94
C ALA A 279 1.12 -11.57 -14.71
N LEU A 280 1.87 -12.59 -14.27
CA LEU A 280 3.28 -12.49 -13.98
C LEU A 280 4.09 -13.24 -15.04
N ALA A 281 4.99 -12.53 -15.72
CA ALA A 281 5.99 -13.11 -16.61
C ALA A 281 7.39 -12.93 -16.02
N LEU A 282 8.17 -14.01 -16.01
CA LEU A 282 9.51 -14.06 -15.44
C LEU A 282 10.55 -14.41 -16.51
N ALA A 283 11.71 -13.75 -16.41
CA ALA A 283 12.95 -14.20 -17.01
C ALA A 283 13.79 -14.89 -15.93
N TYR A 284 14.22 -16.12 -16.17
CA TYR A 284 14.98 -16.91 -15.21
C TYR A 284 16.08 -17.76 -15.86
N THR A 285 17.13 -18.06 -15.10
CA THR A 285 18.24 -18.91 -15.53
C THR A 285 17.92 -20.40 -15.36
N HIS A 286 18.71 -21.27 -15.97
CA HIS A 286 18.61 -22.72 -15.76
C HIS A 286 18.91 -23.15 -14.31
N SER A 287 19.67 -22.35 -13.56
CA SER A 287 19.92 -22.53 -12.12
C SER A 287 18.72 -22.16 -11.25
N GLY A 288 17.68 -21.56 -11.82
CA GLY A 288 16.47 -21.16 -11.10
C GLY A 288 16.53 -19.75 -10.50
N GLU A 289 17.40 -18.89 -11.01
CA GLU A 289 17.51 -17.49 -10.58
C GLU A 289 16.57 -16.61 -11.41
N ILE A 290 15.74 -15.79 -10.76
CA ILE A 290 14.87 -14.81 -11.41
C ILE A 290 15.71 -13.56 -11.68
N ILE A 291 15.78 -13.16 -12.95
CA ILE A 291 16.66 -12.07 -13.39
C ILE A 291 15.87 -10.93 -14.04
N GLY A 292 14.56 -11.10 -14.22
CA GLY A 292 13.65 -10.05 -14.63
C GLY A 292 12.20 -10.48 -14.49
N GLU A 293 11.33 -9.48 -14.40
CA GLU A 293 9.89 -9.65 -14.27
C GLU A 293 9.13 -8.64 -15.14
N VAL A 294 7.96 -9.04 -15.61
CA VAL A 294 6.92 -8.16 -16.12
C VAL A 294 5.62 -8.54 -15.42
N THR A 295 4.99 -7.54 -14.80
CA THR A 295 3.70 -7.68 -14.15
C THR A 295 2.65 -6.89 -14.92
N LEU A 296 1.58 -7.57 -15.31
CA LEU A 296 0.34 -6.98 -15.79
C LEU A 296 -0.69 -7.03 -14.68
N ALA A 297 -1.23 -5.90 -14.28
CA ALA A 297 -2.21 -5.88 -13.20
C ALA A 297 -3.21 -4.74 -13.36
N ARG A 298 -4.41 -4.88 -12.81
CA ARG A 298 -5.48 -3.90 -13.00
C ARG A 298 -5.05 -2.50 -12.54
N GLY A 299 -5.44 -1.48 -13.30
CA GLY A 299 -5.28 -0.08 -12.89
C GLY A 299 -5.91 0.17 -11.52
N ASP A 300 -5.24 0.98 -10.71
CA ASP A 300 -5.72 1.33 -9.37
C ASP A 300 -6.91 2.32 -9.40
N SER A 301 -7.26 2.85 -8.23
CA SER A 301 -8.38 3.78 -8.03
C SER A 301 -8.37 5.03 -8.91
N PHE A 302 -7.21 5.50 -9.38
CA PHE A 302 -7.12 6.60 -10.34
C PHE A 302 -7.85 6.27 -11.66
N TRP A 303 -7.95 4.99 -12.01
CA TRP A 303 -8.63 4.49 -13.20
C TRP A 303 -10.05 3.96 -12.94
N ASP A 304 -10.58 4.15 -11.72
CA ASP A 304 -11.91 3.66 -11.36
C ASP A 304 -13.00 4.20 -12.30
N GLY A 305 -13.90 3.30 -12.69
CA GLY A 305 -14.97 3.54 -13.65
C GLY A 305 -14.58 3.32 -15.12
N ILE A 306 -13.31 2.98 -15.40
CA ILE A 306 -12.86 2.63 -16.75
C ILE A 306 -12.64 1.11 -16.83
N GLU A 307 -13.22 0.50 -17.85
CA GLU A 307 -13.15 -0.94 -18.07
C GLU A 307 -11.82 -1.32 -18.74
N ASN A 308 -11.28 -2.51 -18.40
CA ASN A 308 -10.10 -3.11 -19.02
C ASN A 308 -8.82 -2.25 -19.08
N VAL A 309 -8.56 -1.45 -18.05
CA VAL A 309 -7.30 -0.70 -17.89
C VAL A 309 -6.33 -1.49 -17.01
N TYR A 310 -5.12 -1.75 -17.52
CA TYR A 310 -4.07 -2.51 -16.82
C TYR A 310 -2.75 -1.76 -16.83
N GLU A 311 -2.07 -1.79 -15.69
CA GLU A 311 -0.71 -1.30 -15.51
C GLU A 311 0.30 -2.39 -15.90
N VAL A 312 1.37 -1.97 -16.56
CA VAL A 312 2.54 -2.79 -16.91
C VAL A 312 3.73 -2.30 -16.10
N ALA A 313 4.24 -3.14 -15.21
CA ALA A 313 5.50 -2.93 -14.50
C ALA A 313 6.56 -3.89 -15.07
N ILE A 314 7.81 -3.42 -15.16
CA ILE A 314 8.95 -4.22 -15.63
C ILE A 314 10.17 -3.94 -14.76
N GLU A 315 10.86 -5.00 -14.37
CA GLU A 315 12.19 -4.92 -13.74
C GLU A 315 13.14 -5.95 -14.38
N VAL A 316 14.41 -5.57 -14.51
CA VAL A 316 15.50 -6.47 -14.88
C VAL A 316 16.68 -6.21 -13.96
N SER A 317 17.26 -7.29 -13.45
CA SER A 317 18.43 -7.27 -12.57
C SER A 317 19.54 -6.41 -13.17
N SER A 318 20.16 -5.57 -12.34
CA SER A 318 21.34 -4.78 -12.71
C SER A 318 22.48 -5.64 -13.26
N ASN A 319 22.64 -6.88 -12.79
CA ASN A 319 23.66 -7.83 -13.25
C ASN A 319 23.41 -8.32 -14.69
N TRP A 320 22.18 -8.18 -15.19
CA TRP A 320 21.75 -8.69 -16.50
C TRP A 320 21.32 -7.59 -17.48
N ARG A 321 21.49 -6.31 -17.11
CA ARG A 321 21.22 -5.17 -18.00
C ARG A 321 22.16 -5.17 -19.21
N GLY A 322 21.70 -4.56 -20.30
CA GLY A 322 22.45 -4.51 -21.57
C GLY A 322 22.44 -5.81 -22.39
N MET A 323 21.78 -6.87 -21.91
CA MET A 323 21.66 -8.16 -22.62
C MET A 323 20.36 -8.29 -23.44
N GLY A 324 19.55 -7.23 -23.50
CA GLY A 324 18.30 -7.21 -24.27
C GLY A 324 17.13 -7.95 -23.61
N ILE A 325 17.26 -8.36 -22.35
CA ILE A 325 16.23 -9.11 -21.60
C ILE A 325 14.95 -8.28 -21.48
N ALA A 326 15.04 -7.01 -21.05
CA ALA A 326 13.86 -6.16 -20.85
C ALA A 326 12.98 -6.10 -22.11
N ARG A 327 13.59 -5.88 -23.28
CA ARG A 327 12.87 -5.83 -24.56
C ARG A 327 12.21 -7.16 -24.90
N ARG A 328 12.94 -8.28 -24.74
CA ARG A 328 12.43 -9.61 -25.08
C ARG A 328 11.35 -10.08 -24.12
N LEU A 329 11.50 -9.81 -22.83
CA LEU A 329 10.53 -10.14 -21.79
C LEU A 329 9.24 -9.31 -21.94
N LEU A 330 9.36 -8.00 -22.17
CA LEU A 330 8.21 -7.13 -22.43
C LEU A 330 7.44 -7.58 -23.68
N ALA A 331 8.15 -7.83 -24.78
CA ALA A 331 7.53 -8.33 -26.00
C ALA A 331 6.80 -9.66 -25.76
N PHE A 332 7.44 -10.59 -25.08
CA PHE A 332 6.86 -11.90 -24.77
C PHE A 332 5.60 -11.79 -23.89
N ALA A 333 5.64 -10.97 -22.83
CA ALA A 333 4.50 -10.73 -21.95
C ALA A 333 3.31 -10.08 -22.66
N LEU A 334 3.58 -9.25 -23.68
CA LEU A 334 2.57 -8.51 -24.43
C LEU A 334 2.18 -9.16 -25.78
N GLU A 335 2.69 -10.35 -26.07
CA GLU A 335 2.38 -11.13 -27.28
C GLU A 335 1.08 -11.95 -27.09
N LEU A 336 0.01 -11.32 -26.59
CA LEU A 336 -1.28 -11.99 -26.34
C LEU A 336 -2.39 -11.25 -27.09
N ASP A 337 -3.17 -11.98 -27.90
CA ASP A 337 -4.26 -11.39 -28.70
C ASP A 337 -5.28 -10.66 -27.82
N ALA A 338 -5.61 -11.18 -26.64
CA ALA A 338 -6.58 -10.56 -25.73
C ALA A 338 -6.18 -9.16 -25.23
N LEU A 339 -4.90 -8.75 -25.35
CA LEU A 339 -4.46 -7.41 -24.95
C LEU A 339 -4.95 -6.33 -25.90
N GLU A 340 -5.38 -6.70 -27.11
CA GLU A 340 -6.00 -5.76 -28.05
C GLU A 340 -7.40 -5.30 -27.58
N ASP A 341 -8.00 -5.97 -26.61
CA ASP A 341 -9.27 -5.57 -25.96
C ASP A 341 -9.04 -4.71 -24.70
N MET A 342 -7.80 -4.29 -24.45
CA MET A 342 -7.38 -3.60 -23.22
C MET A 342 -6.68 -2.28 -23.48
N ILE A 343 -6.69 -1.42 -22.46
CA ILE A 343 -5.80 -0.27 -22.35
C ILE A 343 -4.67 -0.67 -21.41
N LEU A 344 -3.44 -0.69 -21.94
CA LEU A 344 -2.25 -0.91 -21.15
C LEU A 344 -1.58 0.43 -20.87
N PHE A 345 -1.18 0.69 -19.63
CA PHE A 345 -0.39 1.86 -19.29
C PHE A 345 0.82 1.47 -18.45
N ALA A 346 1.85 2.30 -18.46
CA ALA A 346 3.03 2.15 -17.62
C ALA A 346 3.42 3.53 -17.10
N ILE A 347 3.73 3.60 -15.81
CA ILE A 347 4.19 4.83 -15.17
C ILE A 347 5.68 4.68 -14.85
N GLY A 348 6.49 5.55 -15.45
CA GLY A 348 7.90 5.67 -15.15
C GLY A 348 8.15 6.81 -14.17
N LEU A 349 8.51 6.47 -12.93
CA LEU A 349 8.83 7.44 -11.89
C LEU A 349 10.34 7.53 -11.68
N SER A 350 10.89 8.72 -11.91
CA SER A 350 12.34 8.98 -11.89
C SER A 350 13.05 8.60 -10.59
N TRP A 351 12.34 8.63 -9.47
CA TRP A 351 12.86 8.24 -8.15
C TRP A 351 12.91 6.71 -7.92
N HIS A 352 12.37 5.90 -8.82
CA HIS A 352 12.57 4.44 -8.83
C HIS A 352 13.69 4.00 -9.78
N TRP A 353 14.35 4.93 -10.47
CA TRP A 353 15.33 4.58 -11.49
C TRP A 353 16.76 4.58 -10.94
N ASP A 354 17.49 3.54 -11.29
CA ASP A 354 18.93 3.43 -11.04
C ASP A 354 19.73 4.11 -12.17
N TYR A 355 19.53 5.42 -12.35
CA TYR A 355 20.27 6.19 -13.35
C TYR A 355 21.68 6.58 -12.86
N GLU A 356 21.86 6.72 -11.54
CA GLU A 356 23.16 7.03 -10.93
C GLU A 356 24.15 5.88 -11.08
N GLY A 357 23.71 4.63 -10.84
CA GLY A 357 24.54 3.43 -11.05
C GLY A 357 24.94 3.21 -12.51
N LEU A 358 24.16 3.74 -13.46
CA LEU A 358 24.47 3.72 -14.89
C LEU A 358 25.27 4.93 -15.38
N GLY A 359 25.49 5.95 -14.54
CA GLY A 359 26.19 7.19 -14.91
C GLY A 359 25.47 7.99 -16.01
N VAL A 360 24.14 7.89 -16.10
CA VAL A 360 23.33 8.60 -17.10
C VAL A 360 22.43 9.66 -16.46
N THR A 361 22.04 10.66 -17.23
CA THR A 361 21.09 11.68 -16.76
C THR A 361 19.67 11.11 -16.69
N VAL A 362 18.82 11.70 -15.82
CA VAL A 362 17.39 11.35 -15.72
C VAL A 362 16.69 11.44 -17.08
N HIS A 363 16.97 12.47 -17.88
CA HIS A 363 16.41 12.62 -19.23
C HIS A 363 16.83 11.49 -20.17
N ARG A 364 18.08 11.03 -20.08
CA ARG A 364 18.55 9.92 -20.90
C ARG A 364 17.90 8.61 -20.48
N TYR A 365 17.76 8.37 -19.18
CA TYR A 365 17.07 7.19 -18.65
C TYR A 365 15.58 7.18 -19.04
N ARG A 366 14.91 8.34 -18.95
CA ARG A 366 13.53 8.54 -19.40
C ARG A 366 13.37 8.12 -20.87
N GLN A 367 14.27 8.56 -21.75
CA GLN A 367 14.21 8.20 -23.17
C GLN A 367 14.39 6.70 -23.39
N ILE A 368 15.26 6.03 -22.62
CA ILE A 368 15.45 4.57 -22.70
C ILE A 368 14.15 3.83 -22.38
N ILE A 369 13.39 4.28 -21.37
CA ILE A 369 12.09 3.68 -21.03
C ILE A 369 11.09 3.91 -22.15
N ILE A 370 11.00 5.14 -22.68
CA ILE A 370 10.11 5.46 -23.81
C ILE A 370 10.41 4.56 -25.00
N ASP A 371 11.69 4.46 -25.39
CA ASP A 371 12.12 3.66 -26.53
C ASP A 371 11.83 2.16 -26.31
N LEU A 372 11.99 1.66 -25.07
CA LEU A 372 11.69 0.27 -24.71
C LEU A 372 10.20 -0.04 -24.92
N PHE A 373 9.32 0.77 -24.34
CA PHE A 373 7.88 0.57 -24.42
C PHE A 373 7.30 0.88 -25.81
N ALA A 374 7.89 1.83 -26.55
CA ALA A 374 7.53 2.13 -27.93
C ALA A 374 7.70 0.92 -28.86
N THR A 375 8.65 0.00 -28.56
CA THR A 375 8.77 -1.25 -29.33
C THR A 375 7.51 -2.12 -29.28
N GLN A 376 6.67 -1.93 -28.27
CA GLN A 376 5.40 -2.65 -28.08
C GLN A 376 4.18 -1.75 -28.30
N GLY A 377 4.34 -0.63 -29.01
CA GLY A 377 3.23 0.25 -29.42
C GLY A 377 2.73 1.21 -28.35
N PHE A 378 3.47 1.40 -27.26
CA PHE A 378 3.14 2.44 -26.27
C PHE A 378 3.55 3.81 -26.79
N VAL A 379 2.75 4.81 -26.45
CA VAL A 379 3.04 6.22 -26.72
C VAL A 379 2.95 7.04 -25.44
N GLU A 380 3.67 8.14 -25.40
CA GLU A 380 3.64 9.07 -24.26
C GLU A 380 2.35 9.90 -24.29
N TYR A 381 1.70 10.01 -23.13
CA TYR A 381 0.53 10.86 -22.93
C TYR A 381 0.82 11.95 -21.90
N PRO A 382 0.51 13.22 -22.21
CA PRO A 382 0.42 14.26 -21.20
C PRO A 382 -0.65 13.89 -20.17
N THR A 383 -0.36 14.11 -18.89
CA THR A 383 -1.30 13.75 -17.84
C THR A 383 -1.23 14.65 -16.61
N THR A 384 -2.38 14.79 -15.95
CA THR A 384 -2.57 15.34 -14.62
C THR A 384 -2.49 14.27 -13.52
N GLU A 385 -2.13 13.03 -13.87
CA GLU A 385 -1.81 12.00 -12.88
C GLU A 385 -0.73 12.58 -11.92
N PRO A 386 -1.01 12.58 -10.61
CA PRO A 386 -0.25 13.41 -9.70
C PRO A 386 1.22 12.97 -9.55
N ASN A 387 1.55 11.69 -9.70
CA ASN A 387 2.95 11.27 -9.72
C ASN A 387 3.72 11.75 -10.94
N VAL A 388 3.15 11.63 -12.14
CA VAL A 388 3.80 12.00 -13.39
C VAL A 388 3.93 13.52 -13.50
N SER A 389 2.90 14.27 -13.10
CA SER A 389 2.93 15.73 -13.12
C SER A 389 3.89 16.37 -12.11
N MET A 390 4.29 15.62 -11.06
CA MET A 390 5.18 16.12 -10.01
C MET A 390 6.62 16.41 -10.46
N GLU A 391 7.13 15.71 -11.48
CA GLU A 391 8.51 15.89 -11.96
C GLU A 391 8.58 15.73 -13.48
N PRO A 392 9.26 16.63 -14.21
CA PRO A 392 9.42 16.53 -15.67
C PRO A 392 10.13 15.24 -16.13
N GLY A 393 10.91 14.62 -15.23
CA GLY A 393 11.57 13.35 -15.49
C GLY A 393 10.61 12.17 -15.62
N ASN A 394 9.41 12.27 -15.05
CA ASN A 394 8.44 11.19 -15.06
C ASN A 394 7.73 11.06 -16.40
N VAL A 395 7.09 9.92 -16.62
CA VAL A 395 6.40 9.62 -17.88
C VAL A 395 5.20 8.69 -17.65
N LEU A 396 4.10 8.97 -18.34
CA LEU A 396 3.01 8.04 -18.52
C LEU A 396 3.01 7.56 -19.97
N LEU A 397 3.13 6.26 -20.14
CA LEU A 397 3.07 5.59 -21.44
C LEU A 397 1.79 4.78 -21.49
N ALA A 398 1.10 4.78 -22.62
CA ALA A 398 -0.04 3.88 -22.81
C ALA A 398 -0.13 3.33 -24.22
N ARG A 399 -0.72 2.14 -24.33
CA ARG A 399 -1.13 1.48 -25.56
C ARG A 399 -2.61 1.18 -25.43
N ILE A 400 -3.40 1.71 -26.36
CA ILE A 400 -4.83 1.40 -26.48
C ILE A 400 -4.95 0.30 -27.53
N GLY A 401 -5.47 -0.86 -27.12
CA GLY A 401 -5.71 -1.99 -28.02
C GLY A 401 -6.69 -1.64 -29.14
N SER A 402 -6.50 -2.25 -30.30
CA SER A 402 -7.29 -1.97 -31.51
C SER A 402 -8.78 -2.32 -31.42
N ARG A 403 -9.18 -3.13 -30.43
CA ARG A 403 -10.57 -3.57 -30.18
C ARG A 403 -11.21 -2.92 -28.96
N VAL A 404 -10.54 -1.95 -28.33
CA VAL A 404 -11.12 -1.18 -27.22
C VAL A 404 -12.26 -0.30 -27.72
N ASP A 405 -13.40 -0.36 -27.03
CA ASP A 405 -14.57 0.47 -27.32
C ASP A 405 -14.24 1.98 -27.23
N GLN A 406 -14.73 2.76 -28.19
CA GLN A 406 -14.43 4.19 -28.30
C GLN A 406 -14.89 4.99 -27.06
N ARG A 407 -15.96 4.57 -26.38
CA ARG A 407 -16.42 5.15 -25.11
C ARG A 407 -15.35 4.97 -24.03
N VAL A 408 -14.79 3.78 -23.90
CA VAL A 408 -13.77 3.43 -22.91
C VAL A 408 -12.47 4.20 -23.18
N ALA A 409 -12.04 4.24 -24.45
CA ALA A 409 -10.88 5.04 -24.85
C ALA A 409 -11.08 6.55 -24.55
N SER A 410 -12.28 7.08 -24.79
CA SER A 410 -12.62 8.48 -24.48
C SER A 410 -12.61 8.76 -22.98
N GLN A 411 -13.11 7.83 -22.16
CA GLN A 411 -13.05 7.93 -20.70
C GLN A 411 -11.60 7.94 -20.20
N PHE A 412 -10.74 7.10 -20.77
CA PHE A 412 -9.31 7.07 -20.47
C PHE A 412 -8.62 8.40 -20.80
N HIS A 413 -8.84 8.94 -22.00
CA HIS A 413 -8.30 10.25 -22.40
C HIS A 413 -8.81 11.39 -21.50
N SER A 414 -10.10 11.37 -21.12
CA SER A 414 -10.66 12.36 -20.20
C SER A 414 -10.01 12.26 -18.82
N ARG A 415 -9.78 11.04 -18.30
CA ARG A 415 -9.13 10.82 -17.01
C ARG A 415 -7.68 11.30 -17.01
N LEU A 416 -6.93 11.09 -18.10
CA LEU A 416 -5.56 11.55 -18.24
C LEU A 416 -5.40 13.05 -18.00
N LEU A 417 -6.39 13.87 -18.37
CA LEU A 417 -6.35 15.33 -18.24
C LEU A 417 -7.22 15.85 -17.10
N SER A 418 -7.87 14.96 -16.34
CA SER A 418 -8.71 15.36 -15.23
C SER A 418 -7.87 15.75 -14.03
N THR A 419 -8.11 16.94 -13.47
CA THR A 419 -7.47 17.31 -12.20
C THR A 419 -7.87 16.25 -11.17
N PRO A 420 -6.92 15.63 -10.43
CA PRO A 420 -7.25 14.89 -9.23
C PRO A 420 -8.08 15.86 -8.39
N ASN A 421 -9.32 15.50 -8.08
CA ASN A 421 -10.29 16.45 -7.52
C ASN A 421 -9.92 16.77 -6.06
N LEU A 422 -8.86 17.57 -5.86
CA LEU A 422 -8.43 18.20 -4.62
C LEU A 422 -9.32 19.41 -4.30
N ALA A 423 -10.58 19.43 -4.77
CA ALA A 423 -11.48 20.58 -4.68
C ALA A 423 -12.91 20.22 -4.22
N HIS A 424 -13.13 18.97 -3.83
CA HIS A 424 -14.19 18.64 -2.87
C HIS A 424 -13.62 18.30 -1.48
N VAL A 425 -12.45 18.90 -1.16
CA VAL A 425 -11.70 18.79 0.11
C VAL A 425 -12.59 19.04 1.30
#